data_AF-A0A9P7YMK7-F1
#
_entry.id   AF-A0A9P7YMK7-F1
#
_cell.length_a   1.000
_cell.length_b   1.000
_cell.length_c   1.000
_cell.angle_alpha   90.00
_cell.angle_beta   90.00
_cell.angle_gamma   90.00
#
_symmetry.space_group_name_H-M   'P 1'
#
loop_
_entity.id
_entity.type
_entity.pdbx_description
1 polymer ?
#
loop_
_entity_poly.entity_id
_entity_poly.type
_entity_poly.pdbx_seq_one_letter_code
_entity_poly.pdbx_strand_id
1 'polypeptide(L)'
;MPFNFSYVCDLLDTLEKPYLRDAPYLPDHLRQYTQKETLKWFKRHKDRLNDNTTHHDAVMGMLRPESWSDRTYGWKPDTLEPLIARFLRLTRVQRAALNRWKTEPHTGDLGAQVGRIMNIMKEAQTVAIPYSNKVTIEILDTLFLKIASQNKGSSLQVHSLATVHQDQSPIDSLREIFTQLQPREAKWLTRLLLKNTGPFTVPTDFIVSSLQSQLQNCVKVHIALPASPVLKVGVTGMVKTTPTPKQVATPTLSCPTFQLSSGQKGKREGEAEIPTTSRTRTFRPTEYEYEYESPRDLRKMTSQTTNQADICFNIHTPSATNSSETRPPTAEPPSSERPLLESTSVVQRAGSGSCSLADSTCSLAACIFMIPSTLPAAIRTWIFTKLLPDHACRYITSVEHLAHSSLPHRCPLTNMKYRRIVLIEPKDTDNSSQLLQQVEDLKLTRSQGRKYWCEVFDWRLLEGVTKRESGIEGSGANPWKRYWMTAV
;
A
#
# COMPACT_ATOMS: atom_id res chain seq x y z
N MET A 1 -1.86 -5.08 10.53
CA MET A 1 -1.61 -3.65 10.83
C MET A 1 -1.70 -2.87 9.53
N PRO A 2 -2.33 -1.68 9.53
CA PRO A 2 -2.41 -0.83 8.34
C PRO A 2 -1.01 -0.44 7.84
N PHE A 3 -0.87 -0.17 6.54
CA PHE A 3 0.44 0.06 5.93
C PHE A 3 0.81 1.55 5.97
N ASN A 4 1.86 1.94 6.70
CA ASN A 4 2.23 3.36 6.80
C ASN A 4 2.71 3.93 5.45
N PHE A 5 2.31 5.18 5.16
CA PHE A 5 2.66 5.88 3.92
C PHE A 5 4.16 6.13 3.78
N SER A 6 4.87 6.35 4.89
CA SER A 6 6.33 6.50 4.92
C SER A 6 7.08 5.36 4.24
N TYR A 7 6.61 4.10 4.34
CA TYR A 7 7.26 2.98 3.67
C TYR A 7 7.20 3.07 2.14
N VAL A 8 6.11 3.57 1.57
CA VAL A 8 6.01 3.85 0.12
C VAL A 8 6.91 5.04 -0.25
N CYS A 9 6.89 6.09 0.56
CA CYS A 9 7.75 7.26 0.38
C CYS A 9 9.25 6.91 0.41
N ASP A 10 9.66 5.95 1.23
CA ASP A 10 11.05 5.48 1.33
C ASP A 10 11.53 4.75 0.08
N LEU A 11 10.64 4.01 -0.60
CA LEU A 11 10.94 3.43 -1.91
C LEU A 11 11.01 4.51 -2.98
N LEU A 12 9.98 5.35 -3.10
CA LEU A 12 9.92 6.40 -4.13
C LEU A 12 11.12 7.37 -4.02
N ASP A 13 11.49 7.77 -2.80
CA ASP A 13 12.68 8.61 -2.54
C ASP A 13 14.00 7.87 -2.82
N THR A 14 14.03 6.55 -2.72
CA THR A 14 15.20 5.74 -3.11
C THR A 14 15.30 5.59 -4.63
N LEU A 15 14.18 5.51 -5.34
CA LEU A 15 14.14 5.46 -6.80
C LEU A 15 14.37 6.83 -7.47
N GLU A 16 14.08 7.93 -6.78
CA GLU A 16 14.36 9.29 -7.28
C GLU A 16 15.85 9.61 -7.30
N LYS A 17 16.63 9.10 -6.32
CA LYS A 17 18.04 9.46 -6.10
C LYS A 17 18.95 9.44 -7.33
N PRO A 18 18.91 8.44 -8.24
CA PRO A 18 19.73 8.46 -9.46
C PRO A 18 19.47 9.64 -10.41
N TYR A 19 18.27 10.22 -10.38
CA TYR A 19 17.85 11.34 -11.21
C TYR A 19 18.16 12.71 -10.60
N LEU A 20 18.57 12.74 -9.32
CA LEU A 20 19.01 13.92 -8.59
C LEU A 20 20.55 14.00 -8.50
N ARG A 21 21.27 13.27 -9.37
CA ARG A 21 22.74 13.28 -9.46
C ARG A 21 23.18 14.10 -10.66
N ASP A 22 24.23 14.88 -10.50
CA ASP A 22 24.88 15.64 -11.58
C ASP A 22 25.43 14.69 -12.67
N ALA A 23 25.90 13.51 -12.25
CA ALA A 23 26.29 12.41 -13.12
C ALA A 23 25.15 11.36 -13.19
N PRO A 24 24.41 11.27 -14.31
CA PRO A 24 23.32 10.31 -14.47
C PRO A 24 23.85 8.87 -14.62
N TYR A 25 23.03 7.89 -14.25
CA TYR A 25 23.32 6.48 -14.54
C TYR A 25 23.04 6.12 -16.01
N LEU A 26 23.91 5.29 -16.59
CA LEU A 26 23.63 4.60 -17.85
C LEU A 26 22.30 3.83 -17.76
N PRO A 27 21.47 3.76 -18.83
CA PRO A 27 20.11 3.19 -18.77
C PRO A 27 20.03 1.77 -18.21
N ASP A 28 21.01 0.90 -18.51
CA ASP A 28 21.06 -0.46 -17.97
C ASP A 28 21.36 -0.49 -16.48
N HIS A 29 22.31 0.33 -16.00
CA HIS A 29 22.61 0.44 -14.58
C HIS A 29 21.45 1.07 -13.80
N LEU A 30 20.74 2.03 -14.40
CA LEU A 30 19.52 2.62 -13.86
C LEU A 30 18.40 1.58 -13.74
N ARG A 31 18.16 0.77 -14.78
CA ARG A 31 17.19 -0.34 -14.75
C ARG A 31 17.53 -1.37 -13.67
N GLN A 32 18.80 -1.79 -13.59
CA GLN A 32 19.29 -2.72 -12.57
C GLN A 32 19.15 -2.16 -11.14
N TYR A 33 19.51 -0.88 -10.92
CA TYR A 33 19.37 -0.20 -9.64
C TYR A 33 17.90 -0.16 -9.17
N THR A 34 17.01 0.30 -10.06
CA THR A 34 15.56 0.38 -9.79
C THR A 34 14.98 -0.99 -9.45
N GLN A 35 15.25 -2.00 -10.28
CA GLN A 35 14.80 -3.38 -10.04
C GLN A 35 15.34 -3.94 -8.72
N LYS A 36 16.63 -3.71 -8.41
CA LYS A 36 17.28 -4.17 -7.17
C LYS A 36 16.66 -3.54 -5.92
N GLU A 37 16.49 -2.22 -5.89
CA GLU A 37 15.97 -1.52 -4.70
C GLU A 37 14.46 -1.77 -4.51
N THR A 38 13.67 -1.87 -5.58
CA THR A 38 12.26 -2.27 -5.49
C THR A 38 12.11 -3.72 -5.01
N LEU A 39 12.90 -4.68 -5.50
CA LEU A 39 12.87 -6.07 -5.00
C LEU A 39 13.30 -6.18 -3.53
N LYS A 40 14.32 -5.41 -3.13
CA LYS A 40 14.81 -5.29 -1.73
C LYS A 40 13.72 -4.71 -0.82
N TRP A 41 12.94 -3.74 -1.30
CA TRP A 41 11.78 -3.20 -0.59
C TRP A 41 10.66 -4.24 -0.44
N PHE A 42 10.24 -4.90 -1.53
CA PHE A 42 9.20 -5.95 -1.48
C PHE A 42 9.57 -7.09 -0.53
N LYS A 43 10.86 -7.45 -0.44
CA LYS A 43 11.37 -8.42 0.53
C LYS A 43 11.30 -7.88 1.97
N ARG A 44 11.75 -6.65 2.22
CA ARG A 44 11.70 -6.02 3.56
C ARG A 44 10.27 -5.86 4.10
N HIS A 45 9.32 -5.51 3.25
CA HIS A 45 7.94 -5.24 3.65
C HIS A 45 7.00 -6.45 3.47
N LYS A 46 7.55 -7.64 3.17
CA LYS A 46 6.77 -8.85 2.82
C LYS A 46 5.67 -9.20 3.81
N ASP A 47 5.97 -9.34 5.09
CA ASP A 47 4.98 -9.71 6.11
C ASP A 47 3.89 -8.67 6.35
N ARG A 48 4.13 -7.40 5.99
CA ARG A 48 3.18 -6.30 6.14
C ARG A 48 2.33 -6.11 4.90
N LEU A 49 2.89 -6.37 3.72
CA LEU A 49 2.14 -6.40 2.47
C LEU A 49 1.23 -7.64 2.44
N ASN A 50 1.72 -8.81 2.86
CA ASN A 50 0.93 -10.03 3.04
C ASN A 50 0.08 -10.04 4.33
N ASP A 51 -0.18 -8.88 4.94
CA ASP A 51 -1.13 -8.75 6.05
C ASP A 51 -2.53 -8.51 5.48
N ASN A 52 -3.52 -9.30 5.91
CA ASN A 52 -4.91 -9.22 5.42
C ASN A 52 -5.56 -7.84 5.60
N THR A 53 -4.99 -6.98 6.47
CA THR A 53 -5.45 -5.59 6.67
C THR A 53 -4.88 -4.58 5.65
N THR A 54 -3.88 -4.97 4.85
CA THR A 54 -3.21 -4.07 3.89
C THR A 54 -3.92 -4.05 2.54
N HIS A 55 -4.30 -2.86 2.07
CA HIS A 55 -4.91 -2.69 0.74
C HIS A 55 -3.86 -2.78 -0.39
N HIS A 56 -3.52 -4.00 -0.83
CA HIS A 56 -2.57 -4.26 -1.92
C HIS A 56 -2.78 -3.37 -3.17
N ASP A 57 -4.02 -3.28 -3.67
CA ASP A 57 -4.36 -2.51 -4.86
C ASP A 57 -4.14 -0.98 -4.64
N ALA A 58 -4.23 -0.50 -3.39
CA ALA A 58 -3.91 0.88 -3.03
C ALA A 58 -2.41 1.12 -2.91
N VAL A 59 -1.64 0.21 -2.32
CA VAL A 59 -0.17 0.29 -2.28
C VAL A 59 0.41 0.30 -3.69
N MET A 60 -0.03 -0.62 -4.55
CA MET A 60 0.43 -0.70 -5.94
C MET A 60 -0.03 0.49 -6.80
N GLY A 61 -1.12 1.17 -6.41
CA GLY A 61 -1.58 2.41 -7.00
C GLY A 61 -0.81 3.64 -6.52
N MET A 62 -0.35 3.70 -5.26
CA MET A 62 0.53 4.79 -4.79
C MET A 62 1.98 4.63 -5.26
N LEU A 63 2.41 3.42 -5.63
CA LEU A 63 3.66 3.23 -6.36
C LEU A 63 3.53 3.60 -7.84
N ARG A 64 2.31 3.68 -8.39
CA ARG A 64 2.01 3.88 -9.82
C ARG A 64 0.67 4.62 -9.99
N PRO A 65 0.57 5.93 -9.69
CA PRO A 65 -0.68 6.68 -9.77
C PRO A 65 -1.29 6.74 -11.19
N GLU A 66 -0.48 6.48 -12.22
CA GLU A 66 -0.91 6.27 -13.60
C GLU A 66 -1.82 5.04 -13.76
N SER A 67 -1.73 4.06 -12.87
CA SER A 67 -2.58 2.85 -12.90
C SER A 67 -4.00 3.05 -12.34
N TRP A 68 -4.27 4.17 -11.66
CA TRP A 68 -5.61 4.57 -11.21
C TRP A 68 -6.38 5.31 -12.31
N SER A 69 -6.64 4.65 -13.44
CA SER A 69 -7.39 5.24 -14.57
C SER A 69 -8.88 5.50 -14.26
N ASP A 70 -9.41 4.93 -13.18
CA ASP A 70 -10.80 4.99 -12.72
C ASP A 70 -11.15 6.24 -11.88
N ARG A 71 -10.13 6.89 -11.31
CA ARG A 71 -10.21 7.95 -10.31
C ARG A 71 -9.59 9.25 -10.84
N THR A 72 -10.36 10.26 -11.18
CA THR A 72 -9.83 11.56 -11.62
C THR A 72 -9.88 12.56 -10.48
N TYR A 73 -8.74 13.09 -10.04
CA TYR A 73 -8.73 14.10 -8.97
C TYR A 73 -9.00 15.52 -9.52
N GLY A 74 -8.54 15.82 -10.74
CA GLY A 74 -8.73 17.11 -11.42
C GLY A 74 -7.90 18.28 -10.90
N TRP A 75 -6.94 18.03 -10.00
CA TRP A 75 -6.03 19.07 -9.48
C TRP A 75 -4.94 19.36 -10.50
N LYS A 76 -4.71 20.65 -10.78
CA LYS A 76 -3.54 21.15 -11.52
C LYS A 76 -2.52 21.75 -10.53
N PRO A 77 -1.23 21.86 -10.89
CA PRO A 77 -0.22 22.49 -10.02
C PRO A 77 -0.62 23.89 -9.53
N ASP A 78 -1.19 24.72 -10.42
CA ASP A 78 -1.65 26.08 -10.09
C ASP A 78 -2.86 26.14 -9.17
N THR A 79 -3.70 25.10 -9.14
CA THR A 79 -4.82 24.99 -8.19
C THR A 79 -4.40 24.35 -6.86
N LEU A 80 -3.34 23.53 -6.88
CA LEU A 80 -2.83 22.82 -5.70
C LEU A 80 -1.88 23.70 -4.87
N GLU A 81 -1.03 24.52 -5.49
CA GLU A 81 -0.15 25.50 -4.81
C GLU A 81 -0.87 26.36 -3.76
N PRO A 82 -1.96 27.10 -4.07
CA PRO A 82 -2.61 27.98 -3.11
C PRO A 82 -3.26 27.21 -1.96
N LEU A 83 -3.68 25.96 -2.23
CA LEU A 83 -4.31 25.10 -1.24
C LEU A 83 -3.27 24.50 -0.28
N ILE A 84 -2.14 23.99 -0.77
CA ILE A 84 -1.02 23.55 0.09
C ILE A 84 -0.46 24.72 0.91
N ALA A 85 -0.26 25.89 0.29
CA ALA A 85 0.19 27.08 1.01
C ALA A 85 -0.75 27.46 2.16
N ARG A 86 -2.07 27.32 1.96
CA ARG A 86 -3.09 27.52 3.01
C ARG A 86 -3.12 26.40 4.05
N PHE A 87 -2.92 25.14 3.67
CA PHE A 87 -2.89 24.00 4.59
C PHE A 87 -1.69 24.09 5.56
N LEU A 88 -0.51 24.40 5.03
CA LEU A 88 0.74 24.55 5.79
C LEU A 88 0.90 25.93 6.44
N ARG A 89 -0.08 26.83 6.30
CA ARG A 89 -0.09 28.21 6.84
C ARG A 89 1.15 29.04 6.46
N LEU A 90 1.63 28.90 5.23
CA LEU A 90 2.88 29.50 4.78
C LEU A 90 2.84 31.05 4.82
N THR A 91 3.92 31.66 5.30
CA THR A 91 4.12 33.12 5.25
C THR A 91 4.29 33.61 3.80
N ARG A 92 4.18 34.92 3.56
CA ARG A 92 4.41 35.52 2.23
C ARG A 92 5.77 35.15 1.64
N VAL A 93 6.82 35.08 2.47
CA VAL A 93 8.18 34.68 2.06
C VAL A 93 8.24 33.19 1.74
N GLN A 94 7.67 32.33 2.60
CA GLN A 94 7.62 30.88 2.36
C GLN A 94 6.80 30.53 1.11
N ARG A 95 5.72 31.27 0.83
CA ARG A 95 4.92 31.11 -0.38
C ARG A 95 5.64 31.62 -1.64
N ALA A 96 6.43 32.69 -1.55
CA ALA A 96 7.31 33.10 -2.64
C ALA A 96 8.36 32.03 -2.96
N ALA A 97 8.98 31.44 -1.93
CA ALA A 97 9.90 30.30 -2.10
C ALA A 97 9.19 29.06 -2.68
N LEU A 98 7.97 28.73 -2.24
CA LEU A 98 7.17 27.65 -2.82
C LEU A 98 6.95 27.84 -4.32
N ASN A 99 6.66 29.07 -4.78
CA ASN A 99 6.36 29.33 -6.20
C ASN A 99 7.58 29.24 -7.14
N ARG A 100 8.80 29.02 -6.63
CA ARG A 100 10.01 28.88 -7.46
C ARG A 100 9.96 27.73 -8.46
N TRP A 101 9.11 26.69 -8.28
CA TRP A 101 8.92 25.67 -9.32
C TRP A 101 8.38 26.23 -10.64
N LYS A 102 7.77 27.44 -10.63
CA LYS A 102 7.28 28.12 -11.84
C LYS A 102 8.38 28.85 -12.60
N THR A 103 9.39 29.37 -11.90
CA THR A 103 10.43 30.25 -12.45
C THR A 103 11.79 29.56 -12.59
N GLU A 104 12.05 28.54 -11.78
CA GLU A 104 13.33 27.87 -11.65
C GLU A 104 13.15 26.33 -11.85
N PRO A 105 12.86 25.83 -13.07
CA PRO A 105 12.56 24.40 -13.28
C PRO A 105 13.67 23.44 -12.83
N HIS A 106 14.93 23.90 -12.85
CA HIS A 106 16.10 23.18 -12.35
C HIS A 106 16.03 22.88 -10.84
N THR A 107 15.24 23.63 -10.07
CA THR A 107 14.97 23.31 -8.66
C THR A 107 14.05 22.10 -8.52
N GLY A 108 13.24 21.76 -9.52
CA GLY A 108 12.27 20.68 -9.49
C GLY A 108 10.82 21.14 -9.29
N ASP A 109 9.92 20.17 -9.21
CA ASP A 109 8.46 20.34 -9.25
C ASP A 109 7.86 20.93 -7.96
N LEU A 110 6.55 21.20 -7.99
CA LEU A 110 5.76 21.59 -6.82
C LEU A 110 5.95 20.61 -5.65
N GLY A 111 6.02 19.29 -5.90
CA GLY A 111 6.32 18.29 -4.87
C GLY A 111 7.68 18.50 -4.21
N ALA A 112 8.74 18.70 -4.99
CA ALA A 112 10.07 19.00 -4.47
C ALA A 112 10.12 20.32 -3.68
N GLN A 113 9.40 21.36 -4.12
CA GLN A 113 9.31 22.62 -3.37
C GLN A 113 8.52 22.50 -2.07
N VAL A 114 7.43 21.72 -2.03
CA VAL A 114 6.71 21.40 -0.78
C VAL A 114 7.63 20.67 0.22
N GLY A 115 8.41 19.70 -0.27
CA GLY A 115 9.39 19.00 0.56
C GLY A 115 10.49 19.93 1.12
N ARG A 116 11.02 20.84 0.29
CA ARG A 116 12.01 21.83 0.74
C ARG A 116 11.45 22.82 1.75
N ILE A 117 10.27 23.41 1.50
CA ILE A 117 9.76 24.44 2.41
C ILE A 117 9.43 23.85 3.78
N MET A 118 8.94 22.60 3.84
CA MET A 118 8.71 21.91 5.10
C MET A 118 10.02 21.48 5.82
N ASN A 119 11.12 21.24 5.11
CA ASN A 119 12.44 21.09 5.74
C ASN A 119 12.92 22.42 6.36
N ILE A 120 12.85 23.52 5.62
CA ILE A 120 13.21 24.86 6.14
C ILE A 120 12.35 25.22 7.37
N MET A 121 11.06 24.91 7.34
CA MET A 121 10.15 25.10 8.48
C MET A 121 10.51 24.24 9.70
N LYS A 122 11.08 23.03 9.47
CA LYS A 122 11.58 22.11 10.49
C LYS A 122 12.87 22.62 11.13
N GLU A 123 13.82 23.04 10.30
CA GLU A 123 15.13 23.56 10.71
C GLU A 123 14.98 24.85 11.51
N ALA A 124 14.11 25.76 11.07
CA ALA A 124 13.74 26.98 11.80
C ALA A 124 12.76 26.75 12.96
N GLN A 125 12.39 25.48 13.26
CA GLN A 125 11.48 25.07 14.34
C GLN A 125 10.09 25.74 14.33
N THR A 126 9.69 26.35 13.20
CA THR A 126 8.46 27.14 13.06
C THR A 126 7.17 26.32 13.11
N VAL A 127 7.25 25.00 12.99
CA VAL A 127 6.12 24.07 13.10
C VAL A 127 6.53 22.84 13.92
N ALA A 128 5.68 22.45 14.87
CA ALA A 128 5.82 21.21 15.62
C ALA A 128 5.50 20.01 14.71
N ILE A 129 6.49 19.52 13.95
CA ILE A 129 6.29 18.41 13.02
C ILE A 129 6.10 17.09 13.80
N PRO A 130 5.00 16.35 13.60
CA PRO A 130 4.71 15.16 14.38
C PRO A 130 5.68 14.01 14.09
N TYR A 131 6.30 13.47 15.14
CA TYR A 131 7.24 12.34 15.09
C TYR A 131 6.59 10.98 14.74
N SER A 132 5.26 10.93 14.61
CA SER A 132 4.49 9.69 14.49
C SER A 132 4.11 9.37 13.04
N ASN A 133 4.46 8.18 12.57
CA ASN A 133 4.00 7.60 11.29
C ASN A 133 2.49 7.23 11.35
N LYS A 134 1.60 8.22 11.51
CA LYS A 134 0.14 8.01 11.65
C LYS A 134 -0.59 7.84 10.33
N VAL A 135 -0.10 8.45 9.25
CA VAL A 135 -0.77 8.40 7.94
C VAL A 135 -0.49 7.05 7.28
N THR A 136 -1.57 6.33 6.95
CA THR A 136 -1.52 5.00 6.33
C THR A 136 -2.09 5.04 4.92
N ILE A 137 -1.75 4.02 4.12
CA ILE A 137 -2.22 3.86 2.74
C ILE A 137 -3.74 3.74 2.68
N GLU A 138 -4.38 3.13 3.68
CA GLU A 138 -5.83 2.93 3.72
C GLU A 138 -6.58 4.26 3.96
N ILE A 139 -6.02 5.14 4.81
CA ILE A 139 -6.51 6.51 5.02
C ILE A 139 -6.39 7.32 3.73
N LEU A 140 -5.23 7.24 3.06
CA LEU A 140 -4.97 7.96 1.80
C LEU A 140 -5.79 7.42 0.62
N ASP A 141 -6.02 6.11 0.53
CA ASP A 141 -6.89 5.50 -0.50
C ASP A 141 -8.34 5.97 -0.34
N THR A 142 -8.82 6.04 0.91
CA THR A 142 -10.16 6.56 1.25
C THR A 142 -10.27 8.04 0.90
N LEU A 143 -9.25 8.85 1.22
CA LEU A 143 -9.19 10.26 0.83
C LEU A 143 -9.22 10.44 -0.70
N PHE A 144 -8.37 9.70 -1.43
CA PHE A 144 -8.30 9.78 -2.88
C PHE A 144 -9.59 9.31 -3.56
N LEU A 145 -10.24 8.27 -3.04
CA LEU A 145 -11.55 7.82 -3.49
C LEU A 145 -12.60 8.92 -3.29
N LYS A 146 -12.59 9.60 -2.14
CA LYS A 146 -13.51 10.70 -1.79
C LYS A 146 -13.26 11.98 -2.61
N ILE A 147 -12.01 12.30 -2.94
CA ILE A 147 -11.67 13.38 -3.88
C ILE A 147 -12.15 13.03 -5.30
N ALA A 148 -11.92 11.78 -5.74
CA ALA A 148 -12.31 11.34 -7.08
C ALA A 148 -13.83 11.25 -7.25
N SER A 149 -14.57 10.78 -6.24
CA SER A 149 -16.03 10.60 -6.31
C SER A 149 -16.82 11.91 -6.38
N GLN A 150 -16.21 13.04 -6.01
CA GLN A 150 -16.76 14.39 -6.20
C GLN A 150 -16.34 15.03 -7.54
N ASN A 151 -15.44 14.41 -8.31
CA ASN A 151 -14.91 14.97 -9.55
C ASN A 151 -15.59 14.36 -10.80
N LYS A 152 -16.21 15.20 -11.62
CA LYS A 152 -16.97 14.81 -12.84
C LYS A 152 -16.18 13.99 -13.88
N GLY A 153 -14.85 13.94 -13.80
CA GLY A 153 -14.01 13.14 -14.69
C GLY A 153 -13.72 11.71 -14.20
N SER A 154 -14.34 11.27 -13.10
CA SER A 154 -14.17 9.92 -12.56
C SER A 154 -15.17 8.92 -13.16
N SER A 155 -14.90 7.63 -12.99
CA SER A 155 -15.84 6.58 -13.41
C SER A 155 -17.15 6.61 -12.62
N LEU A 156 -18.25 6.16 -13.24
CA LEU A 156 -19.56 6.04 -12.59
C LEU A 156 -19.52 5.14 -11.34
N GLN A 157 -18.65 4.13 -11.32
CA GLN A 157 -18.42 3.27 -10.14
C GLN A 157 -17.79 4.06 -8.98
N VAL A 158 -16.83 4.94 -9.26
CA VAL A 158 -16.23 5.82 -8.25
C VAL A 158 -17.26 6.85 -7.75
N HIS A 159 -18.11 7.38 -8.64
CA HIS A 159 -19.23 8.24 -8.23
C HIS A 159 -20.26 7.52 -7.33
N SER A 160 -20.62 6.27 -7.62
CA SER A 160 -21.57 5.51 -6.77
C SER A 160 -21.08 5.28 -5.32
N LEU A 161 -19.78 5.44 -5.07
CA LEU A 161 -19.16 5.33 -3.75
C LEU A 161 -19.15 6.67 -2.98
N ALA A 162 -19.59 7.78 -3.59
CA ALA A 162 -19.66 9.09 -2.93
C ALA A 162 -20.66 9.12 -1.76
N THR A 163 -21.79 8.43 -1.92
CA THR A 163 -22.99 8.52 -1.07
C THR A 163 -22.74 8.17 0.40
N VAL A 164 -21.67 7.41 0.68
CA VAL A 164 -21.32 6.83 1.99
C VAL A 164 -20.48 7.78 2.87
N HIS A 165 -20.01 8.93 2.34
CA HIS A 165 -18.97 9.74 2.99
C HIS A 165 -19.33 11.23 3.14
N GLN A 166 -20.57 11.53 3.55
CA GLN A 166 -21.12 12.89 3.53
C GLN A 166 -20.51 13.85 4.56
N ASP A 167 -20.13 13.37 5.75
CA ASP A 167 -19.98 14.20 6.96
C ASP A 167 -18.77 15.18 7.01
N GLN A 168 -17.87 15.13 6.04
CA GLN A 168 -16.64 15.94 6.06
C GLN A 168 -16.21 16.37 4.65
N SER A 169 -15.81 17.64 4.49
CA SER A 169 -15.20 18.14 3.25
C SER A 169 -13.84 17.44 2.98
N PRO A 170 -13.59 16.91 1.76
CA PRO A 170 -12.32 16.27 1.46
C PRO A 170 -11.13 17.25 1.42
N ILE A 171 -11.39 18.55 1.23
CA ILE A 171 -10.37 19.60 1.32
C ILE A 171 -9.86 19.72 2.77
N ASP A 172 -10.72 19.45 3.76
CA ASP A 172 -10.38 19.55 5.17
C ASP A 172 -9.75 18.28 5.72
N SER A 173 -10.20 17.09 5.27
CA SER A 173 -9.45 15.85 5.48
C SER A 173 -8.06 15.92 4.85
N LEU A 174 -7.92 16.51 3.65
CA LEU A 174 -6.62 16.72 3.00
C LEU A 174 -5.73 17.72 3.78
N ARG A 175 -6.32 18.81 4.31
CA ARG A 175 -5.64 19.77 5.19
C ARG A 175 -5.07 19.07 6.43
N GLU A 176 -5.90 18.29 7.12
CA GLU A 176 -5.53 17.56 8.34
C GLU A 176 -4.37 16.59 8.07
N ILE A 177 -4.44 15.85 6.97
CA ILE A 177 -3.39 14.92 6.55
C ILE A 177 -2.10 15.68 6.23
N PHE A 178 -2.13 16.79 5.48
CA PHE A 178 -0.93 17.61 5.22
C PHE A 178 -0.26 18.12 6.50
N THR A 179 -1.03 18.43 7.56
CA THR A 179 -0.45 18.80 8.87
C THR A 179 0.15 17.63 9.66
N GLN A 180 -0.09 16.38 9.24
CA GLN A 180 0.44 15.17 9.86
C GLN A 180 1.67 14.58 9.15
N LEU A 181 2.06 15.11 7.99
CA LEU A 181 3.14 14.54 7.18
C LEU A 181 4.54 15.10 7.51
N GLN A 182 5.55 14.24 7.41
CA GLN A 182 6.95 14.67 7.30
C GLN A 182 7.21 15.30 5.92
N PRO A 183 8.25 16.15 5.76
CA PRO A 183 8.58 16.82 4.50
C PRO A 183 8.73 15.87 3.29
N ARG A 184 9.34 14.68 3.51
CA ARG A 184 9.47 13.62 2.49
C ARG A 184 8.11 13.09 2.03
N GLU A 185 7.17 12.91 2.96
CA GLU A 185 5.84 12.39 2.67
C GLU A 185 4.97 13.44 1.98
N ALA A 186 5.08 14.71 2.38
CA ALA A 186 4.35 15.81 1.75
C ALA A 186 4.77 16.04 0.29
N LYS A 187 6.07 15.88 -0.05
CA LYS A 187 6.55 15.78 -1.44
C LYS A 187 5.77 14.72 -2.23
N TRP A 188 5.69 13.51 -1.69
CA TRP A 188 5.07 12.38 -2.37
C TRP A 188 3.54 12.47 -2.43
N LEU A 189 2.85 12.95 -1.39
CA LEU A 189 1.41 13.19 -1.45
C LEU A 189 1.04 14.24 -2.51
N THR A 190 1.81 15.34 -2.58
CA THR A 190 1.66 16.37 -3.61
C THR A 190 1.77 15.79 -5.02
N ARG A 191 2.76 14.91 -5.24
CA ARG A 191 2.97 14.18 -6.50
C ARG A 191 1.85 13.19 -6.83
N LEU A 192 1.31 12.47 -5.84
CA LEU A 192 0.18 11.56 -6.02
C LEU A 192 -1.12 12.29 -6.41
N LEU A 193 -1.40 13.44 -5.79
CA LEU A 193 -2.56 14.29 -6.13
C LEU A 193 -2.50 14.82 -7.58
N LEU A 194 -1.28 15.06 -8.09
CA LEU A 194 -1.01 15.43 -9.48
C LEU A 194 -0.83 14.23 -10.43
N LYS A 195 -0.89 13.00 -9.92
CA LYS A 195 -0.54 11.74 -10.62
C LYS A 195 0.81 11.77 -11.36
N ASN A 196 1.82 12.40 -10.77
CA ASN A 196 3.14 12.56 -11.37
C ASN A 196 4.22 12.03 -10.42
N THR A 197 4.80 10.86 -10.70
CA THR A 197 5.91 10.28 -9.91
C THR A 197 7.25 11.02 -10.08
N GLY A 198 7.34 11.96 -11.01
CA GLY A 198 8.59 12.61 -11.42
C GLY A 198 9.25 11.83 -12.57
N PRO A 199 10.60 11.80 -12.65
CA PRO A 199 11.32 11.31 -13.82
C PRO A 199 11.42 9.78 -13.94
N PHE A 200 10.76 9.01 -13.08
CA PHE A 200 10.84 7.56 -13.05
C PHE A 200 9.50 6.85 -12.94
N THR A 201 9.45 5.63 -13.49
CA THR A 201 8.34 4.69 -13.42
C THR A 201 8.73 3.50 -12.56
N VAL A 202 7.86 3.06 -11.65
CA VAL A 202 8.08 1.81 -10.88
C VAL A 202 7.83 0.60 -11.80
N PRO A 203 8.77 -0.37 -11.92
CA PRO A 203 8.63 -1.47 -12.87
C PRO A 203 7.33 -2.26 -12.71
N THR A 204 6.73 -2.63 -13.84
CA THR A 204 5.54 -3.49 -13.90
C THR A 204 5.88 -4.96 -13.72
N ASP A 205 7.00 -5.37 -14.29
CA ASP A 205 7.40 -6.75 -14.50
C ASP A 205 8.84 -6.95 -14.00
N PHE A 206 9.07 -8.02 -13.24
CA PHE A 206 10.35 -8.27 -12.59
C PHE A 206 10.97 -9.54 -13.14
N ILE A 207 12.17 -9.42 -13.73
CA ILE A 207 12.97 -10.57 -14.14
C ILE A 207 13.66 -11.11 -12.89
N VAL A 208 13.42 -12.38 -12.57
CA VAL A 208 13.82 -12.97 -11.28
C VAL A 208 14.43 -14.34 -11.53
N SER A 209 15.64 -14.56 -10.99
CA SER A 209 16.28 -15.87 -11.05
C SER A 209 15.49 -16.88 -10.22
N SER A 210 15.40 -18.13 -10.70
CA SER A 210 14.55 -19.19 -10.13
C SER A 210 14.68 -19.42 -8.62
N LEU A 211 15.86 -19.12 -8.04
CA LEU A 211 16.14 -19.20 -6.60
C LEU A 211 15.47 -18.09 -5.74
N GLN A 212 14.64 -17.23 -6.32
CA GLN A 212 14.00 -16.09 -5.64
C GLN A 212 12.46 -16.10 -5.73
N SER A 213 11.87 -17.29 -5.73
CA SER A 213 10.43 -17.62 -5.85
C SER A 213 9.50 -17.09 -4.73
N GLN A 214 9.89 -16.05 -4.00
CA GLN A 214 9.25 -15.58 -2.76
C GLN A 214 8.60 -14.18 -2.87
N LEU A 215 8.35 -13.70 -4.09
CA LEU A 215 7.63 -12.44 -4.33
C LEU A 215 6.10 -12.60 -4.16
N GLN A 216 5.39 -11.48 -4.19
CA GLN A 216 4.00 -11.37 -3.76
C GLN A 216 3.01 -11.47 -4.93
N ASN A 217 1.77 -11.86 -4.63
CA ASN A 217 0.66 -12.02 -5.58
C ASN A 217 0.28 -10.73 -6.36
N CYS A 218 0.89 -9.59 -6.03
CA CYS A 218 0.68 -8.27 -6.62
C CYS A 218 1.66 -7.93 -7.76
N VAL A 219 2.68 -8.78 -7.96
CA VAL A 219 3.84 -8.50 -8.83
C VAL A 219 3.92 -9.54 -9.95
N LYS A 220 4.01 -9.09 -11.21
CA LYS A 220 4.32 -9.99 -12.32
C LYS A 220 5.79 -10.36 -12.28
N VAL A 221 6.06 -11.66 -12.23
CA VAL A 221 7.41 -12.23 -12.19
C VAL A 221 7.67 -13.01 -13.47
N HIS A 222 8.67 -12.59 -14.23
CA HIS A 222 9.20 -13.37 -15.34
C HIS A 222 10.41 -14.16 -14.85
N ILE A 223 10.25 -15.47 -14.72
CA ILE A 223 11.35 -16.35 -14.31
C ILE A 223 12.28 -16.54 -15.50
N ALA A 224 13.44 -15.90 -15.45
CA ALA A 224 14.54 -16.21 -16.34
C ALA A 224 15.15 -17.55 -15.90
N LEU A 225 14.64 -18.65 -16.45
CA LEU A 225 15.30 -19.95 -16.39
C LEU A 225 16.63 -19.83 -17.14
N PRO A 226 17.78 -20.15 -16.52
CA PRO A 226 19.04 -20.18 -17.25
C PRO A 226 18.95 -21.28 -18.33
N ALA A 227 19.42 -20.98 -19.54
CA ALA A 227 19.46 -21.91 -20.66
C ALA A 227 20.56 -22.97 -20.52
N SER A 228 20.66 -23.60 -19.35
CA SER A 228 21.38 -24.85 -19.18
C SER A 228 20.66 -25.94 -19.98
N PRO A 229 21.35 -26.76 -20.79
CA PRO A 229 20.70 -27.83 -21.52
C PRO A 229 20.05 -28.80 -20.53
N VAL A 230 18.74 -29.01 -20.67
CA VAL A 230 18.01 -30.02 -19.89
C VAL A 230 18.50 -31.39 -20.35
N LEU A 231 19.42 -31.96 -19.58
CA LEU A 231 19.77 -33.37 -19.66
C LEU A 231 18.50 -34.19 -19.38
N LYS A 232 17.86 -34.67 -20.45
CA LYS A 232 16.83 -35.72 -20.38
C LYS A 232 17.50 -36.99 -19.89
N VAL A 233 17.61 -37.14 -18.58
CA VAL A 233 17.97 -38.42 -17.95
C VAL A 233 16.88 -39.42 -18.33
N GLY A 234 17.28 -40.45 -19.09
CA GLY A 234 16.36 -41.48 -19.57
C GLY A 234 15.80 -42.34 -18.45
N VAL A 235 14.76 -43.11 -18.76
CA VAL A 235 14.09 -44.00 -17.81
C VAL A 235 14.97 -45.20 -17.47
N THR A 236 15.80 -45.10 -16.42
CA THR A 236 16.16 -46.20 -15.49
C THR A 236 17.08 -45.74 -14.36
N GLY A 237 16.83 -46.23 -13.14
CA GLY A 237 17.85 -46.84 -12.26
C GLY A 237 18.98 -46.00 -11.64
N MET A 238 18.89 -45.82 -10.31
CA MET A 238 20.00 -45.69 -9.35
C MET A 238 20.97 -44.51 -9.47
N VAL A 239 21.01 -43.68 -8.41
CA VAL A 239 22.15 -42.79 -8.12
C VAL A 239 23.31 -43.61 -7.57
N LYS A 240 24.42 -43.68 -8.31
CA LYS A 240 25.75 -43.99 -7.75
C LYS A 240 26.52 -42.68 -7.53
N THR A 241 27.04 -42.49 -6.34
CA THR A 241 28.00 -41.43 -6.00
C THR A 241 29.44 -41.93 -6.17
N THR A 242 30.42 -41.02 -5.97
CA THR A 242 31.89 -41.22 -6.01
C THR A 242 32.51 -41.31 -7.42
N PRO A 243 33.83 -41.00 -7.58
CA PRO A 243 34.49 -39.80 -7.04
C PRO A 243 35.39 -39.08 -8.08
N THR A 244 35.93 -37.93 -7.70
CA THR A 244 36.80 -37.08 -8.54
C THR A 244 38.14 -37.73 -8.91
N PRO A 245 38.54 -37.80 -10.19
CA PRO A 245 39.89 -38.17 -10.60
C PRO A 245 40.88 -37.00 -10.42
N LYS A 246 42.14 -37.33 -10.09
CA LYS A 246 43.26 -36.37 -10.04
C LYS A 246 43.92 -36.27 -11.42
N GLN A 247 44.41 -35.09 -11.80
CA GLN A 247 45.24 -34.91 -13.01
C GLN A 247 46.71 -35.24 -12.72
N VAL A 248 47.41 -35.87 -13.68
CA VAL A 248 48.86 -36.11 -13.65
C VAL A 248 49.48 -35.90 -15.04
N ALA A 249 50.18 -34.77 -15.18
CA ALA A 249 51.44 -34.50 -15.90
C ALA A 249 51.77 -35.09 -17.31
N THR A 250 52.00 -34.14 -18.26
CA THR A 250 53.09 -34.12 -19.31
C THR A 250 53.04 -35.12 -20.50
N PRO A 251 53.78 -34.91 -21.64
CA PRO A 251 54.98 -34.05 -21.83
C PRO A 251 55.09 -33.10 -23.07
N THR A 252 55.78 -31.99 -22.83
CA THR A 252 56.92 -31.36 -23.58
C THR A 252 56.91 -31.11 -25.09
N LEU A 253 57.09 -29.83 -25.48
CA LEU A 253 58.08 -29.22 -26.43
C LEU A 253 57.63 -27.76 -26.72
N SER A 254 58.45 -26.72 -26.92
CA SER A 254 59.92 -26.52 -26.83
C SER A 254 60.22 -25.02 -26.51
N CYS A 255 61.46 -24.66 -26.14
CA CYS A 255 61.86 -23.29 -25.76
C CYS A 255 63.15 -22.87 -26.51
N PRO A 256 63.41 -21.56 -26.70
CA PRO A 256 64.42 -20.85 -25.87
C PRO A 256 63.88 -19.54 -25.26
N THR A 257 64.12 -19.21 -23.97
CA THR A 257 65.37 -18.66 -23.37
C THR A 257 65.61 -17.20 -23.79
N PHE A 258 65.81 -16.19 -22.91
CA PHE A 258 66.32 -16.15 -21.51
C PHE A 258 65.49 -15.12 -20.67
N GLN A 259 65.87 -14.44 -19.56
CA GLN A 259 67.14 -14.30 -18.81
C GLN A 259 66.99 -14.25 -17.25
N LEU A 260 67.31 -13.11 -16.59
CA LEU A 260 67.57 -12.91 -15.14
C LEU A 260 66.75 -11.68 -14.60
N SER A 261 66.62 -11.32 -13.31
CA SER A 261 67.16 -11.73 -11.97
C SER A 261 66.39 -10.95 -10.85
N SER A 262 66.49 -11.17 -9.52
CA SER A 262 66.72 -12.36 -8.66
C SER A 262 66.68 -11.95 -7.16
N GLY A 263 66.19 -12.80 -6.24
CA GLY A 263 66.19 -12.60 -4.77
C GLY A 263 64.79 -12.82 -4.16
N GLN A 264 64.51 -13.70 -3.18
CA GLN A 264 65.22 -14.21 -1.98
C GLN A 264 65.60 -13.10 -0.98
N LYS A 265 65.42 -13.23 0.35
CA LYS A 265 64.80 -14.29 1.19
C LYS A 265 64.53 -13.68 2.59
N GLY A 266 63.56 -14.17 3.37
CA GLY A 266 63.47 -13.80 4.79
C GLY A 266 62.27 -14.40 5.54
N LYS A 267 62.53 -15.13 6.63
CA LYS A 267 61.53 -15.66 7.57
C LYS A 267 62.11 -15.56 8.99
N ARG A 268 61.38 -14.95 9.93
CA ARG A 268 61.48 -15.23 11.38
C ARG A 268 60.31 -14.65 12.16
N GLU A 269 59.84 -15.39 13.16
CA GLU A 269 59.02 -14.87 14.26
C GLU A 269 59.88 -14.10 15.28
N GLY A 270 59.21 -13.30 16.13
CA GLY A 270 59.81 -12.59 17.27
C GLY A 270 58.80 -11.67 17.95
N GLU A 271 58.59 -11.84 19.26
CA GLU A 271 57.66 -11.05 20.08
C GLU A 271 58.35 -9.79 20.64
N ALA A 272 57.60 -8.70 20.83
CA ALA A 272 57.60 -7.87 22.06
C ALA A 272 56.83 -6.54 21.91
N GLU A 273 55.83 -6.36 22.79
CA GLU A 273 55.44 -5.11 23.48
C GLU A 273 55.03 -3.83 22.70
N ILE A 274 54.49 -2.87 23.47
CA ILE A 274 53.70 -1.71 23.01
C ILE A 274 54.29 -0.43 23.63
N PRO A 275 54.43 0.66 22.86
CA PRO A 275 53.96 1.94 23.40
C PRO A 275 52.97 2.67 22.48
N THR A 276 51.84 3.04 23.09
CA THR A 276 50.78 3.91 22.60
C THR A 276 51.28 5.27 22.08
N THR A 277 50.84 5.70 20.90
CA THR A 277 50.58 7.15 20.64
C THR A 277 49.36 7.34 19.74
N SER A 278 48.41 8.17 20.21
CA SER A 278 47.20 8.52 19.46
C SER A 278 47.46 9.69 18.51
N ARG A 279 46.94 9.66 17.27
CA ARG A 279 46.95 10.85 16.41
C ARG A 279 45.69 11.01 15.55
N THR A 280 44.64 11.52 16.21
CA THR A 280 43.41 12.00 15.56
C THR A 280 43.76 13.09 14.53
N ARG A 281 43.39 12.89 13.26
CA ARG A 281 43.60 13.89 12.19
C ARG A 281 42.29 14.56 11.80
N THR A 282 41.90 15.57 12.57
CA THR A 282 40.81 16.48 12.21
C THR A 282 41.16 17.25 10.93
N PHE A 283 40.26 17.26 9.95
CA PHE A 283 40.33 18.13 8.79
C PHE A 283 39.42 19.34 8.99
N ARG A 284 39.98 20.56 8.91
CA ARG A 284 39.21 21.79 8.69
C ARG A 284 38.81 21.89 7.21
N PRO A 285 37.56 22.20 6.89
CA PRO A 285 37.22 23.04 5.74
C PRO A 285 37.53 24.51 6.05
N THR A 286 37.84 25.30 5.03
CA THR A 286 38.16 26.73 5.14
C THR A 286 36.91 27.59 5.32
N GLU A 287 37.06 28.69 6.07
CA GLU A 287 36.10 29.80 6.08
C GLU A 287 36.02 30.48 4.71
N TYR A 288 34.84 31.02 4.38
CA TYR A 288 34.65 32.05 3.37
C TYR A 288 33.64 33.05 3.94
N GLU A 289 34.06 34.31 4.07
CA GLU A 289 33.22 35.39 4.58
C GLU A 289 32.19 35.79 3.53
N TYR A 290 30.98 36.15 3.98
CA TYR A 290 30.07 37.02 3.25
C TYR A 290 29.40 37.97 4.24
N GLU A 291 29.31 39.24 3.85
CA GLU A 291 29.00 40.36 4.74
C GLU A 291 27.52 40.40 5.15
N TYR A 292 27.25 40.99 6.32
CA TYR A 292 25.96 40.90 7.00
C TYR A 292 25.25 42.26 7.00
N GLU A 293 24.65 42.66 5.87
CA GLU A 293 23.87 43.91 5.82
C GLU A 293 22.53 43.77 6.56
N SER A 294 22.47 44.40 7.73
CA SER A 294 21.23 44.71 8.43
C SER A 294 20.64 46.04 7.95
N PRO A 295 19.31 46.14 7.84
CA PRO A 295 18.66 47.36 8.30
C PRO A 295 17.59 47.09 9.36
N ARG A 296 17.65 47.86 10.46
CA ARG A 296 16.46 48.23 11.24
C ARG A 296 15.90 49.57 10.75
N ASP A 297 14.72 49.88 11.27
CA ASP A 297 14.15 51.23 11.38
C ASP A 297 13.81 51.99 10.10
N LEU A 298 12.52 51.94 9.75
CA LEU A 298 11.81 53.12 9.24
C LEU A 298 10.34 53.12 9.68
N ARG A 299 10.10 53.63 10.90
CA ARG A 299 8.78 54.05 11.39
C ARG A 299 8.69 55.57 11.31
N LYS A 300 7.80 56.12 10.47
CA LYS A 300 6.95 57.31 10.77
C LYS A 300 6.08 57.74 9.58
N MET A 301 4.89 58.25 9.92
CA MET A 301 4.13 59.30 9.22
C MET A 301 3.54 59.02 7.82
N THR A 302 2.39 59.58 7.41
CA THR A 302 1.08 59.72 8.11
C THR A 302 -0.01 60.16 7.11
N SER A 303 -1.20 59.56 7.22
CA SER A 303 -2.51 60.17 6.87
C SER A 303 -2.85 60.47 5.39
N GLN A 304 -4.15 60.73 5.18
CA GLN A 304 -4.84 61.25 3.97
C GLN A 304 -5.21 60.26 2.84
N THR A 305 -6.37 60.32 2.16
CA THR A 305 -7.76 60.68 2.59
C THR A 305 -8.79 60.07 1.59
N THR A 306 -10.03 59.84 2.04
CA THR A 306 -11.32 59.84 1.26
C THR A 306 -11.72 58.69 0.31
N ASN A 307 -13.06 58.56 0.20
CA ASN A 307 -13.90 57.84 -0.77
C ASN A 307 -13.95 56.31 -0.60
N GLN A 308 -14.94 55.69 0.05
CA GLN A 308 -16.41 55.93 0.15
C GLN A 308 -17.20 55.56 -1.12
N ALA A 309 -17.90 54.42 -1.04
CA ALA A 309 -19.12 54.10 -1.77
C ALA A 309 -19.84 52.99 -0.98
N ASP A 310 -21.11 53.21 -0.63
CA ASP A 310 -21.91 52.34 0.24
C ASP A 310 -22.57 51.17 -0.51
N ILE A 311 -23.09 50.19 0.24
CA ILE A 311 -24.47 49.68 0.10
C ILE A 311 -24.84 48.85 1.33
N CYS A 312 -26.01 49.14 1.90
CA CYS A 312 -26.60 48.49 3.08
C CYS A 312 -27.22 47.10 2.71
N PHE A 313 -27.51 46.16 3.63
CA PHE A 313 -28.46 46.31 4.74
C PHE A 313 -28.28 45.29 5.88
N ASN A 314 -28.88 45.61 7.03
CA ASN A 314 -28.83 44.84 8.27
C ASN A 314 -30.02 43.88 8.46
N ILE A 315 -29.69 42.68 8.98
CA ILE A 315 -30.25 42.06 10.21
C ILE A 315 -31.74 42.29 10.51
N HIS A 316 -32.54 41.21 10.57
CA HIS A 316 -33.12 40.74 11.84
C HIS A 316 -33.85 39.38 11.73
N THR A 317 -33.55 38.49 12.70
CA THR A 317 -34.43 37.40 13.13
C THR A 317 -35.43 37.90 14.18
N PRO A 318 -36.58 37.24 14.31
CA PRO A 318 -36.92 36.70 15.64
C PRO A 318 -37.51 35.29 15.62
N SER A 319 -37.47 34.62 16.78
CA SER A 319 -38.22 33.39 17.07
C SER A 319 -39.42 33.72 17.95
N ALA A 320 -40.52 32.94 17.87
CA ALA A 320 -41.17 32.31 19.03
C ALA A 320 -42.57 31.70 18.74
N THR A 321 -42.95 30.79 19.64
CA THR A 321 -44.31 30.43 20.11
C THR A 321 -45.30 29.65 19.22
N ASN A 322 -45.79 28.59 19.86
CA ASN A 322 -46.84 27.64 19.48
C ASN A 322 -48.16 28.28 19.03
N SER A 323 -48.93 27.53 18.23
CA SER A 323 -50.36 27.29 18.45
C SER A 323 -50.78 25.94 17.85
N SER A 324 -51.78 25.29 18.43
CA SER A 324 -52.29 23.97 18.04
C SER A 324 -53.66 24.06 17.38
N GLU A 325 -53.88 23.37 16.26
CA GLU A 325 -55.24 23.16 15.74
C GLU A 325 -55.38 21.87 14.92
N THR A 326 -56.61 21.34 14.82
CA THR A 326 -56.89 19.94 14.49
C THR A 326 -57.80 19.81 13.27
N ARG A 327 -57.45 18.98 12.27
CA ARG A 327 -58.31 18.64 11.12
C ARG A 327 -58.06 17.21 10.57
N PRO A 328 -58.93 16.65 9.68
CA PRO A 328 -59.37 15.24 9.80
C PRO A 328 -58.72 14.26 8.79
N PRO A 329 -58.94 12.94 8.95
CA PRO A 329 -58.42 11.92 8.04
C PRO A 329 -59.22 11.81 6.73
N THR A 330 -58.59 11.37 5.63
CA THR A 330 -59.28 10.98 4.38
C THR A 330 -58.47 9.97 3.57
N ALA A 331 -59.06 8.78 3.40
CA ALA A 331 -58.88 7.76 2.35
C ALA A 331 -57.48 7.39 1.78
N GLU A 332 -57.16 6.09 1.90
CA GLU A 332 -56.17 5.40 1.05
C GLU A 332 -56.77 5.07 -0.34
N PRO A 333 -55.96 5.09 -1.42
CA PRO A 333 -56.26 4.38 -2.67
C PRO A 333 -55.68 2.94 -2.65
N PRO A 334 -56.28 1.98 -3.38
CA PRO A 334 -56.03 0.55 -3.18
C PRO A 334 -54.73 0.00 -3.80
N SER A 335 -54.40 -1.23 -3.41
CA SER A 335 -53.22 -2.00 -3.78
C SER A 335 -53.12 -2.31 -5.28
N SER A 336 -51.87 -2.39 -5.77
CA SER A 336 -51.51 -3.06 -7.02
C SER A 336 -50.36 -4.02 -6.74
N GLU A 337 -50.70 -5.26 -6.43
CA GLU A 337 -49.72 -6.30 -6.10
C GLU A 337 -48.96 -6.74 -7.36
N ARG A 338 -47.77 -6.17 -7.57
CA ARG A 338 -46.74 -6.87 -8.35
C ARG A 338 -46.09 -7.93 -7.46
N PRO A 339 -46.03 -9.21 -7.88
CA PRO A 339 -45.22 -10.20 -7.20
C PRO A 339 -43.76 -9.74 -7.16
N LEU A 340 -43.28 -9.39 -5.97
CA LEU A 340 -41.85 -9.23 -5.73
C LEU A 340 -41.23 -10.62 -5.83
N LEU A 341 -40.52 -10.87 -6.93
CA LEU A 341 -39.57 -11.98 -7.00
C LEU A 341 -38.53 -11.75 -5.90
N GLU A 342 -38.67 -12.46 -4.78
CA GLU A 342 -37.66 -12.48 -3.73
C GLU A 342 -36.34 -12.92 -4.36
N SER A 343 -35.40 -11.98 -4.49
CA SER A 343 -34.05 -12.27 -4.96
C SER A 343 -33.34 -13.06 -3.87
N THR A 344 -33.53 -14.37 -3.87
CA THR A 344 -32.94 -15.31 -2.90
C THR A 344 -31.43 -15.12 -2.88
N SER A 345 -30.94 -14.52 -1.80
CA SER A 345 -29.54 -14.17 -1.67
C SER A 345 -28.72 -15.46 -1.61
N VAL A 346 -28.01 -15.73 -2.70
CA VAL A 346 -27.04 -16.83 -2.85
C VAL A 346 -26.03 -16.87 -1.69
N VAL A 347 -25.75 -15.71 -1.08
CA VAL A 347 -25.02 -15.58 0.19
C VAL A 347 -25.99 -15.61 1.37
N GLN A 348 -25.83 -16.61 2.22
CA GLN A 348 -26.51 -16.71 3.51
C GLN A 348 -25.70 -16.00 4.60
N ARG A 349 -26.37 -15.63 5.69
CA ARG A 349 -25.74 -15.01 6.86
C ARG A 349 -26.12 -15.80 8.12
N ALA A 350 -25.14 -16.05 8.98
CA ALA A 350 -25.36 -16.64 10.29
C ALA A 350 -25.53 -15.55 11.37
N GLY A 351 -26.13 -15.91 12.50
CA GLY A 351 -26.19 -15.06 13.70
C GLY A 351 -27.07 -13.80 13.56
N SER A 352 -27.00 -12.95 14.60
CA SER A 352 -27.84 -11.75 14.78
C SER A 352 -27.44 -10.53 13.93
N GLY A 353 -26.41 -10.64 13.10
CA GLY A 353 -25.99 -9.57 12.20
C GLY A 353 -24.81 -8.71 12.68
N SER A 354 -24.25 -8.98 13.85
CA SER A 354 -22.95 -8.49 14.35
C SER A 354 -22.20 -9.63 15.03
N CYS A 355 -20.87 -9.56 15.11
CA CYS A 355 -20.09 -10.51 15.91
C CYS A 355 -20.39 -10.31 17.40
N SER A 356 -20.39 -11.39 18.18
CA SER A 356 -20.62 -11.40 19.63
C SER A 356 -19.32 -11.40 20.45
N LEU A 357 -18.17 -11.60 19.80
CA LEU A 357 -16.84 -11.72 20.42
C LEU A 357 -15.94 -10.49 20.20
N ALA A 358 -16.23 -9.71 19.14
CA ALA A 358 -15.55 -8.46 18.81
C ALA A 358 -16.55 -7.53 18.11
N ASP A 359 -16.41 -6.21 18.30
CA ASP A 359 -17.31 -5.20 17.75
C ASP A 359 -17.10 -4.99 16.22
N SER A 360 -16.93 -3.75 15.77
CA SER A 360 -16.66 -3.37 14.38
C SER A 360 -15.33 -3.89 13.81
N THR A 361 -14.54 -4.60 14.62
CA THR A 361 -13.15 -5.03 14.30
C THR A 361 -12.98 -6.53 14.06
N CYS A 362 -14.05 -7.33 14.17
CA CYS A 362 -14.03 -8.79 13.93
C CYS A 362 -13.34 -9.15 12.60
N SER A 363 -12.33 -10.02 12.66
CA SER A 363 -11.45 -10.31 11.52
C SER A 363 -12.11 -11.14 10.41
N LEU A 364 -13.28 -11.72 10.67
CA LEU A 364 -14.08 -12.48 9.70
C LEU A 364 -15.15 -11.63 8.99
N ALA A 365 -15.40 -10.38 9.43
CA ALA A 365 -16.50 -9.55 8.92
C ALA A 365 -16.42 -9.25 7.40
N ALA A 366 -15.21 -9.27 6.82
CA ALA A 366 -14.94 -9.08 5.39
C ALA A 366 -14.75 -10.39 4.60
N CYS A 367 -15.23 -11.52 5.11
CA CYS A 367 -15.10 -12.84 4.48
C CYS A 367 -16.45 -13.40 4.00
N ILE A 368 -16.40 -14.23 2.94
CA ILE A 368 -17.47 -15.13 2.52
C ILE A 368 -16.88 -16.54 2.51
N PHE A 369 -17.44 -17.43 3.33
CA PHE A 369 -16.98 -18.82 3.47
C PHE A 369 -17.77 -19.76 2.56
N MET A 370 -17.10 -20.45 1.65
CA MET A 370 -17.66 -21.63 1.00
C MET A 370 -17.42 -22.83 1.91
N ILE A 371 -18.54 -23.43 2.34
CA ILE A 371 -18.58 -24.56 3.27
C ILE A 371 -19.10 -25.75 2.47
N PRO A 372 -18.20 -26.63 2.00
CA PRO A 372 -18.57 -27.69 1.09
C PRO A 372 -19.43 -28.76 1.81
N SER A 373 -20.28 -29.43 1.05
CA SER A 373 -21.07 -30.56 1.52
C SER A 373 -20.20 -31.73 2.02
N THR A 374 -18.98 -31.85 1.51
CA THR A 374 -17.98 -32.89 1.82
C THR A 374 -17.37 -32.79 3.21
N LEU A 375 -17.43 -31.64 3.89
CA LEU A 375 -16.99 -31.57 5.29
C LEU A 375 -17.83 -32.52 6.15
N PRO A 376 -17.23 -33.32 7.05
CA PRO A 376 -17.97 -34.25 7.90
C PRO A 376 -19.14 -33.60 8.64
N ALA A 377 -20.28 -34.30 8.71
CA ALA A 377 -21.55 -33.73 9.19
C ALA A 377 -21.43 -33.08 10.58
N ALA A 378 -20.70 -33.69 11.52
CA ALA A 378 -20.44 -33.12 12.85
C ALA A 378 -19.69 -31.77 12.79
N ILE A 379 -18.70 -31.65 11.90
CA ILE A 379 -17.92 -30.42 11.69
C ILE A 379 -18.81 -29.35 11.04
N ARG A 380 -19.61 -29.71 10.03
CA ARG A 380 -20.59 -28.79 9.43
C ARG A 380 -21.59 -28.27 10.47
N THR A 381 -22.16 -29.15 11.30
CA THR A 381 -23.06 -28.75 12.39
C THR A 381 -22.37 -27.78 13.34
N TRP A 382 -21.15 -28.06 13.80
CA TRP A 382 -20.38 -27.18 14.69
C TRP A 382 -20.10 -25.79 14.07
N ILE A 383 -19.77 -25.75 12.78
CA ILE A 383 -19.58 -24.51 12.03
C ILE A 383 -20.88 -23.71 11.96
N PHE A 384 -22.01 -24.34 11.61
CA PHE A 384 -23.29 -23.66 11.43
C PHE A 384 -24.00 -23.27 12.73
N THR A 385 -23.88 -24.05 13.81
CA THR A 385 -24.56 -23.75 15.09
C THR A 385 -23.76 -22.83 16.00
N LYS A 386 -22.44 -22.71 15.81
CA LYS A 386 -21.58 -21.90 16.67
C LYS A 386 -20.62 -20.99 15.92
N LEU A 387 -19.69 -21.54 15.13
CA LEU A 387 -18.54 -20.75 14.64
C LEU A 387 -18.91 -19.65 13.62
N LEU A 388 -19.96 -19.81 12.80
CA LEU A 388 -20.46 -18.71 11.96
C LEU A 388 -21.40 -17.76 12.72
N PRO A 389 -22.36 -18.23 13.55
CA PRO A 389 -23.20 -17.34 14.36
C PRO A 389 -22.42 -16.39 15.26
N ASP A 390 -21.40 -16.87 15.97
CA ASP A 390 -20.55 -16.08 16.88
C ASP A 390 -19.95 -14.84 16.18
N HIS A 391 -19.69 -14.92 14.88
CA HIS A 391 -19.05 -13.86 14.08
C HIS A 391 -20.00 -13.19 13.07
N ALA A 392 -21.30 -13.49 13.12
CA ALA A 392 -22.30 -13.14 12.11
C ALA A 392 -21.84 -13.28 10.64
N CYS A 393 -21.11 -14.37 10.38
CA CYS A 393 -20.39 -14.61 9.13
C CYS A 393 -21.33 -14.81 7.93
N ARG A 394 -20.79 -14.53 6.75
CA ARG A 394 -21.45 -14.78 5.45
C ARG A 394 -20.90 -16.05 4.83
N TYR A 395 -21.78 -16.86 4.25
CA TYR A 395 -21.40 -18.16 3.71
C TYR A 395 -22.22 -18.58 2.48
N ILE A 396 -21.69 -19.58 1.77
CA ILE A 396 -22.31 -20.28 0.64
C ILE A 396 -22.01 -21.78 0.77
N THR A 397 -22.89 -22.63 0.24
CA THR A 397 -22.83 -24.10 0.39
C THR A 397 -22.57 -24.87 -0.91
N SER A 398 -22.71 -24.22 -2.07
CA SER A 398 -22.33 -24.76 -3.38
C SER A 398 -21.01 -24.14 -3.86
N VAL A 399 -20.23 -24.92 -4.59
CA VAL A 399 -19.00 -24.48 -5.28
C VAL A 399 -19.35 -23.44 -6.35
N GLU A 400 -20.38 -23.71 -7.17
CA GLU A 400 -20.84 -22.86 -8.27
C GLU A 400 -21.20 -21.44 -7.82
N HIS A 401 -21.67 -21.30 -6.57
CA HIS A 401 -22.00 -20.00 -5.98
C HIS A 401 -20.78 -19.06 -5.93
N LEU A 402 -19.54 -19.57 -5.94
CA LEU A 402 -18.32 -18.76 -6.07
C LEU A 402 -18.24 -18.00 -7.41
N ALA A 403 -18.85 -18.51 -8.48
CA ALA A 403 -18.92 -17.84 -9.77
C ALA A 403 -20.07 -16.81 -9.86
N HIS A 404 -21.04 -16.86 -8.93
CA HIS A 404 -22.30 -16.15 -9.09
C HIS A 404 -22.16 -14.61 -9.05
N SER A 405 -22.87 -13.93 -9.95
CA SER A 405 -22.78 -12.48 -10.15
C SER A 405 -23.34 -11.65 -8.98
N SER A 406 -24.29 -12.21 -8.23
CA SER A 406 -24.84 -11.55 -7.02
C SER A 406 -23.93 -11.63 -5.79
N LEU A 407 -22.77 -12.30 -5.84
CA LEU A 407 -21.83 -12.29 -4.73
C LEU A 407 -21.33 -10.86 -4.47
N PRO A 408 -21.59 -10.27 -3.28
CA PRO A 408 -21.25 -8.88 -3.01
C PRO A 408 -19.74 -8.68 -3.08
N HIS A 409 -19.31 -7.57 -3.67
CA HIS A 409 -17.89 -7.29 -3.87
C HIS A 409 -17.21 -6.62 -2.66
N ARG A 410 -17.95 -5.85 -1.85
CA ARG A 410 -17.43 -5.14 -0.66
C ARG A 410 -18.33 -5.36 0.55
N CYS A 411 -17.74 -5.44 1.74
CA CYS A 411 -18.46 -5.50 3.00
C CYS A 411 -19.00 -4.12 3.40
N PRO A 412 -20.30 -3.97 3.74
CA PRO A 412 -20.86 -2.68 4.12
C PRO A 412 -20.33 -2.16 5.48
N LEU A 413 -19.81 -3.05 6.34
CA LEU A 413 -19.29 -2.68 7.67
C LEU A 413 -17.86 -2.12 7.63
N THR A 414 -17.00 -2.66 6.75
CA THR A 414 -15.57 -2.32 6.70
C THR A 414 -15.15 -1.63 5.40
N ASN A 415 -16.05 -1.53 4.41
CA ASN A 415 -15.79 -1.14 3.02
C ASN A 415 -14.73 -2.02 2.29
N MET A 416 -14.12 -3.00 2.97
CA MET A 416 -13.12 -3.89 2.38
C MET A 416 -13.75 -4.80 1.32
N LYS A 417 -12.95 -5.20 0.32
CA LYS A 417 -13.36 -6.22 -0.64
C LYS A 417 -13.58 -7.56 0.07
N TYR A 418 -14.66 -8.27 -0.25
CA TYR A 418 -14.88 -9.61 0.31
C TYR A 418 -13.79 -10.59 -0.14
N ARG A 419 -13.16 -11.26 0.83
CA ARG A 419 -12.32 -12.45 0.60
C ARG A 419 -13.23 -13.66 0.44
N ARG A 420 -13.01 -14.45 -0.61
CA ARG A 420 -13.68 -15.75 -0.82
C ARG A 420 -12.77 -16.83 -0.27
N ILE A 421 -13.24 -17.51 0.77
CA ILE A 421 -12.49 -18.53 1.50
C ILE A 421 -13.17 -19.88 1.31
N VAL A 422 -12.41 -20.89 0.92
CA VAL A 422 -12.84 -22.30 0.88
C VAL A 422 -12.34 -22.98 2.16
N LEU A 423 -13.26 -23.59 2.91
CA LEU A 423 -12.90 -24.37 4.11
C LEU A 423 -12.80 -25.86 3.77
N ILE A 424 -11.70 -26.49 4.14
CA ILE A 424 -11.44 -27.92 3.95
C ILE A 424 -11.11 -28.61 5.27
N GLU A 425 -11.16 -29.95 5.28
CA GLU A 425 -10.58 -30.79 6.35
C GLU A 425 -9.29 -31.42 5.80
N PRO A 426 -8.09 -30.96 6.21
CA PRO A 426 -6.83 -31.47 5.66
C PRO A 426 -6.57 -32.97 5.87
N LYS A 427 -7.32 -33.64 6.75
CA LYS A 427 -7.29 -35.10 6.92
C LYS A 427 -8.05 -35.88 5.85
N ASP A 428 -8.96 -35.23 5.14
CA ASP A 428 -9.72 -35.81 4.03
C ASP A 428 -9.11 -35.32 2.71
N THR A 429 -8.02 -35.98 2.31
CA THR A 429 -7.21 -35.59 1.15
C THR A 429 -8.00 -35.65 -0.15
N ASP A 430 -8.91 -36.60 -0.26
CA ASP A 430 -9.50 -37.00 -1.54
C ASP A 430 -10.68 -36.08 -1.87
N ASN A 431 -11.59 -35.88 -0.91
CA ASN A 431 -12.65 -34.90 -1.05
C ASN A 431 -12.09 -33.46 -1.12
N SER A 432 -11.01 -33.16 -0.38
CA SER A 432 -10.36 -31.85 -0.48
C SER A 432 -9.75 -31.62 -1.86
N SER A 433 -9.06 -32.61 -2.43
CA SER A 433 -8.45 -32.50 -3.76
C SER A 433 -9.51 -32.34 -4.86
N GLN A 434 -10.58 -33.14 -4.80
CA GLN A 434 -11.70 -33.02 -5.74
C GLN A 434 -12.39 -31.65 -5.65
N LEU A 435 -12.59 -31.12 -4.44
CA LEU A 435 -13.16 -29.80 -4.23
C LEU A 435 -12.28 -28.68 -4.80
N LEU A 436 -10.96 -28.77 -4.61
CA LEU A 436 -10.04 -27.77 -5.16
C LEU A 436 -10.01 -27.79 -6.69
N GLN A 437 -10.09 -28.97 -7.29
CA GLN A 437 -10.24 -29.10 -8.74
C GLN A 437 -11.55 -28.45 -9.22
N GLN A 438 -12.68 -28.73 -8.57
CA GLN A 438 -13.97 -28.09 -8.89
C GLN A 438 -13.93 -26.56 -8.80
N VAL A 439 -13.20 -26.00 -7.81
CA VAL A 439 -13.04 -24.54 -7.67
C VAL A 439 -12.14 -23.95 -8.76
N GLU A 440 -11.08 -24.64 -9.18
CA GLU A 440 -10.24 -24.20 -10.30
C GLU A 440 -10.96 -24.30 -11.65
N ASP A 441 -11.78 -25.34 -11.87
CA ASP A 441 -12.55 -25.53 -13.10
C ASP A 441 -13.59 -24.41 -13.35
N LEU A 442 -14.05 -23.72 -12.31
CA LEU A 442 -14.86 -22.49 -12.43
C LEU A 442 -14.13 -21.34 -13.16
N LYS A 443 -12.79 -21.40 -13.28
CA LYS A 443 -11.94 -20.45 -14.01
C LYS A 443 -12.25 -18.98 -13.69
N LEU A 444 -12.51 -18.69 -12.42
CA LEU A 444 -13.05 -17.42 -11.93
C LEU A 444 -12.24 -16.22 -12.45
N THR A 445 -12.90 -15.26 -13.11
CA THR A 445 -12.27 -14.02 -13.62
C THR A 445 -12.80 -12.77 -12.95
N ARG A 446 -11.93 -11.78 -12.76
CA ARG A 446 -12.31 -10.38 -12.47
C ARG A 446 -12.87 -9.72 -13.74
N SER A 447 -13.55 -8.58 -13.59
CA SER A 447 -14.07 -7.74 -14.69
C SER A 447 -13.02 -7.26 -15.72
N GLN A 448 -11.73 -7.42 -15.43
CA GLN A 448 -10.60 -7.16 -16.34
C GLN A 448 -10.00 -8.44 -16.95
N GLY A 449 -10.73 -9.55 -16.98
CA GLY A 449 -10.27 -10.86 -17.51
C GLY A 449 -9.18 -11.57 -16.70
N ARG A 450 -8.67 -10.96 -15.61
CA ARG A 450 -7.61 -11.55 -14.76
C ARG A 450 -8.18 -12.64 -13.85
N LYS A 451 -7.47 -13.76 -13.64
CA LYS A 451 -7.87 -14.82 -12.68
C LYS A 451 -8.17 -14.22 -11.30
N TYR A 452 -9.29 -14.64 -10.72
CA TYR A 452 -9.69 -14.37 -9.35
C TYR A 452 -9.34 -15.61 -8.54
N TRP A 453 -8.46 -15.45 -7.56
CA TRP A 453 -8.07 -16.53 -6.65
C TRP A 453 -9.02 -16.62 -5.44
N CYS A 454 -9.40 -17.83 -5.07
CA CYS A 454 -10.03 -18.17 -3.80
C CYS A 454 -8.96 -18.69 -2.83
N GLU A 455 -9.04 -18.27 -1.57
CA GLU A 455 -8.08 -18.69 -0.53
C GLU A 455 -8.55 -19.97 0.15
N VAL A 456 -7.66 -20.92 0.43
CA VAL A 456 -8.00 -22.22 1.00
C VAL A 456 -7.43 -22.35 2.41
N PHE A 457 -8.30 -22.73 3.35
CA PHE A 457 -7.95 -22.86 4.77
C PHE A 457 -8.51 -24.16 5.37
N ASP A 458 -7.80 -24.70 6.37
CA ASP A 458 -8.39 -25.64 7.32
C ASP A 458 -9.56 -24.95 8.04
N TRP A 459 -10.71 -25.62 8.17
CA TRP A 459 -11.89 -25.10 8.89
C TRP A 459 -11.56 -24.66 10.33
N ARG A 460 -10.53 -25.23 10.95
CA ARG A 460 -9.99 -24.87 12.28
C ARG A 460 -9.48 -23.43 12.36
N LEU A 461 -9.31 -22.74 11.22
CA LEU A 461 -9.18 -21.28 11.14
C LEU A 461 -10.25 -20.58 11.98
N LEU A 462 -11.52 -20.98 11.84
CA LEU A 462 -12.64 -20.37 12.54
C LEU A 462 -12.48 -20.54 14.06
N GLU A 463 -12.08 -21.72 14.53
CA GLU A 463 -11.82 -21.92 15.95
C GLU A 463 -10.65 -21.07 16.47
N GLY A 464 -9.56 -20.97 15.71
CA GLY A 464 -8.38 -20.17 16.10
C GLY A 464 -8.67 -18.66 16.11
N VAL A 465 -9.62 -18.19 15.29
CA VAL A 465 -10.10 -16.81 15.35
C VAL A 465 -11.07 -16.61 16.51
N THR A 466 -12.04 -17.51 16.72
CA THR A 466 -12.94 -17.50 17.89
C THR A 466 -12.16 -17.48 19.21
N LYS A 467 -11.17 -18.37 19.40
CA LYS A 467 -10.35 -18.45 20.62
C LYS A 467 -9.50 -17.19 20.86
N ARG A 468 -9.10 -16.50 19.79
CA ARG A 468 -8.36 -15.23 19.85
C ARG A 468 -9.27 -14.05 20.16
N GLU A 469 -10.39 -13.92 19.46
CA GLU A 469 -11.33 -12.81 19.67
C GLU A 469 -12.04 -12.94 21.03
N SER A 470 -12.27 -14.16 21.54
CA SER A 470 -12.74 -14.41 22.91
C SER A 470 -11.64 -14.33 23.99
N GLY A 471 -10.41 -13.93 23.66
CA GLY A 471 -9.30 -13.76 24.61
C GLY A 471 -8.76 -15.03 25.30
N ILE A 472 -9.15 -16.23 24.85
CA ILE A 472 -8.76 -17.51 25.46
C ILE A 472 -7.37 -17.95 25.01
N GLU A 473 -7.02 -17.74 23.73
CA GLU A 473 -5.68 -18.02 23.20
C GLU A 473 -4.88 -16.72 23.15
N GLY A 474 -3.74 -16.66 23.87
CA GLY A 474 -2.91 -15.47 23.99
C GLY A 474 -2.17 -15.08 22.70
N SER A 475 -1.03 -14.39 22.84
CA SER A 475 -0.22 -13.88 21.70
C SER A 475 0.55 -14.96 20.91
N GLY A 476 -0.08 -16.11 20.68
CA GLY A 476 0.42 -17.20 19.85
C GLY A 476 0.37 -16.89 18.35
N ALA A 477 0.76 -17.88 17.55
CA ALA A 477 0.82 -17.77 16.10
C ALA A 477 -0.51 -17.29 15.48
N ASN A 478 -0.42 -16.37 14.51
CA ASN A 478 -1.59 -15.84 13.82
C ASN A 478 -2.40 -16.99 13.17
N PRO A 479 -3.70 -17.19 13.50
CA PRO A 479 -4.49 -18.30 12.94
C PRO A 479 -4.54 -18.26 11.41
N TRP A 480 -4.56 -17.06 10.81
CA TRP A 480 -4.48 -16.85 9.36
C TRP A 480 -3.17 -17.33 8.72
N LYS A 481 -2.08 -17.46 9.48
CA LYS A 481 -0.83 -18.08 9.00
C LYS A 481 -0.73 -19.57 9.37
N ARG A 482 -1.41 -20.00 10.44
CA ARG A 482 -1.39 -21.38 10.98
C ARG A 482 -2.24 -22.35 10.16
N TYR A 483 -3.37 -21.89 9.63
CA TYR A 483 -4.38 -22.72 8.97
C TYR A 483 -4.51 -22.47 7.45
N TRP A 484 -3.61 -21.67 6.87
CA TRP A 484 -3.56 -21.46 5.41
C TRP A 484 -2.99 -22.68 4.70
N MET A 485 -3.66 -23.11 3.63
CA MET A 485 -3.31 -24.32 2.88
C MET A 485 -2.78 -23.98 1.48
N THR A 486 -3.53 -23.21 0.70
CA THR A 486 -3.18 -22.81 -0.67
C THR A 486 -4.08 -21.66 -1.16
N ALA A 487 -3.97 -21.28 -2.44
CA ALA A 487 -4.97 -20.49 -3.16
C ALA A 487 -5.17 -21.09 -4.56
N VAL A 488 -6.42 -21.10 -5.03
CA VAL A 488 -6.87 -21.70 -6.31
C VAL A 488 -7.62 -20.71 -7.17
#